data_AF-A0A2M6VMS8-F1
#
_entry.id   AF-A0A2M6VMS8-F1
#
_cell.length_a   1.000
_cell.length_b   1.000
_cell.length_c   1.000
_cell.angle_alpha   90.00
_cell.angle_beta   90.00
_cell.angle_gamma   90.00
#
_symmetry.space_group_name_H-M   'P 1'
#
loop_
_entity.id
_entity.type
_entity.pdbx_description
1 polymer ?
#
loop_
_entity_poly.entity_id
_entity_poly.type
_entity_poly.pdbx_seq_one_letter_code
_entity_poly.pdbx_strand_id
1 'polypeptide(L)' 'MFDPKDIRNSKDPDLAGSYAAIHRAAKFAEDLAIRTNTAIIVAVDGKPVRITAAELIKMRELKSTVPPEDA' A
#
# COMPACT_ATOMS: atom_id res chain seq x y z
N MET A 1 11.66 -5.73 -16.12
CA MET A 1 12.59 -5.92 -14.98
C MET A 1 11.96 -6.97 -14.07
N PHE A 2 12.54 -8.16 -13.91
CA PHE A 2 12.02 -9.23 -13.04
C PHE A 2 12.45 -8.94 -11.59
N ASP A 3 11.49 -8.69 -10.69
CA ASP A 3 11.76 -8.65 -9.26
C ASP A 3 11.41 -10.03 -8.66
N PRO A 4 12.40 -10.84 -8.26
CA PRO A 4 12.17 -12.15 -7.62
C PRO A 4 11.40 -12.05 -6.30
N LYS A 5 11.22 -10.85 -5.73
CA LYS A 5 10.43 -10.60 -4.51
C LYS A 5 8.97 -10.23 -4.79
N ASP A 6 8.59 -10.08 -6.05
CA ASP A 6 7.20 -9.78 -6.39
C ASP A 6 6.32 -11.01 -6.14
N ILE A 7 5.40 -10.86 -5.18
CA ILE A 7 4.45 -11.88 -4.75
C ILE A 7 3.59 -12.41 -5.90
N ARG A 8 3.35 -11.60 -6.94
CA ARG A 8 2.59 -11.99 -8.14
C ARG A 8 3.26 -13.10 -8.93
N ASN A 9 4.59 -13.25 -8.80
CA ASN A 9 5.38 -14.26 -9.50
C ASN A 9 5.52 -15.56 -8.69
N SER A 10 4.83 -15.67 -7.54
CA SER A 10 4.85 -16.89 -6.74
C SER A 10 4.33 -18.09 -7.52
N LYS A 11 4.98 -19.25 -7.35
CA LYS A 11 4.48 -20.54 -7.86
C LYS A 11 3.28 -21.06 -7.05
N ASP A 12 3.13 -20.55 -5.83
CA ASP A 12 1.97 -20.79 -4.99
C ASP A 12 0.81 -19.88 -5.45
N PRO A 13 -0.29 -20.45 -5.98
CA PRO A 13 -1.41 -19.68 -6.51
C PRO A 13 -2.15 -18.89 -5.43
N ASP A 14 -2.17 -19.36 -4.18
CA ASP A 14 -2.80 -18.63 -3.07
C ASP A 14 -2.00 -17.38 -2.74
N LEU A 15 -0.67 -17.50 -2.76
CA LEU A 15 0.22 -16.37 -2.53
C LEU A 15 0.14 -15.34 -3.67
N ALA A 16 0.17 -15.80 -4.93
CA ALA A 16 0.01 -14.91 -6.09
C ALA A 16 -1.36 -14.22 -6.09
N GLY A 17 -2.43 -14.96 -5.80
CA GLY A 17 -3.80 -14.43 -5.71
C GLY A 17 -4.01 -13.44 -4.56
N SER A 18 -3.20 -13.54 -3.50
CA SER A 18 -3.28 -12.65 -2.33
C SER A 18 -2.89 -11.21 -2.63
N TYR A 19 -2.16 -10.93 -3.72
CA TYR A 19 -1.75 -9.58 -4.10
C TYR A 19 -2.93 -8.59 -4.14
N ALA A 20 -4.00 -8.96 -4.84
CA ALA A 20 -5.18 -8.09 -4.96
C ALA A 20 -5.89 -7.91 -3.60
N ALA A 21 -5.86 -8.93 -2.74
CA ALA A 21 -6.44 -8.84 -1.41
C ALA A 21 -5.65 -7.89 -0.50
N ILE A 22 -4.31 -7.96 -0.52
CA ILE A 22 -3.42 -7.08 0.24
C ILE A 22 -3.61 -5.62 -0.21
N HIS A 23 -3.70 -5.36 -1.52
CA HIS A 23 -3.96 -4.00 -2.03
C HIS A 23 -5.31 -3.44 -1.58
N ARG A 24 -6.37 -4.26 -1.58
CA ARG A 24 -7.68 -3.86 -1.05
C ARG A 24 -7.61 -3.58 0.45
N ALA A 25 -6.91 -4.41 1.21
CA ALA A 25 -6.73 -4.23 2.66
C ALA A 25 -5.95 -2.94 2.96
N ALA A 26 -4.87 -2.66 2.23
CA ALA A 26 -4.09 -1.44 2.37
C ALA A 26 -4.95 -0.19 2.11
N LYS A 27 -5.71 -0.17 1.01
CA LYS A 27 -6.62 0.93 0.71
C LYS A 27 -7.66 1.14 1.80
N PHE A 28 -8.26 0.05 2.31
CA PHE A 28 -9.23 0.13 3.40
C PHE A 28 -8.60 0.66 4.70
N ALA A 29 -7.37 0.26 5.01
CA ALA A 29 -6.63 0.74 6.17
C ALA A 29 -6.32 2.24 6.06
N GLU A 30 -5.88 2.72 4.88
CA GLU A 30 -5.68 4.14 4.60
C GLU A 30 -6.99 4.94 4.81
N ASP A 31 -8.09 4.49 4.20
CA ASP A 31 -9.39 5.15 4.34
C ASP A 31 -9.87 5.15 5.80
N LEU A 32 -9.68 4.06 6.55
CA LEU A 32 -10.06 3.96 7.95
C LEU A 32 -9.21 4.89 8.84
N ALA A 33 -7.90 4.94 8.62
CA ALA A 33 -7.00 5.79 9.39
C ALA A 33 -7.33 7.27 9.20
N ILE A 34 -7.62 7.67 7.96
CA ILE A 34 -8.08 9.03 7.64
C ILE A 34 -9.41 9.33 8.36
N ARG A 35 -10.42 8.45 8.24
CA ARG A 35 -11.74 8.65 8.85
C ARG A 35 -11.68 8.76 10.38
N THR A 36 -10.78 8.03 11.02
CA THR A 36 -10.68 7.95 12.48
C THR A 36 -9.60 8.86 13.07
N ASN A 37 -8.90 9.63 12.21
CA ASN A 37 -7.75 10.44 12.58
C ASN A 37 -6.68 9.66 13.36
N THR A 38 -6.39 8.45 12.90
CA THR A 38 -5.35 7.58 13.48
C THR A 38 -4.14 7.47 12.54
N ALA A 39 -3.01 7.01 13.07
CA ALA A 39 -1.79 6.81 12.29
C ALA A 39 -1.61 5.33 11.91
N ILE A 40 -1.01 5.08 10.75
CA ILE A 40 -0.52 3.76 10.35
C ILE A 40 0.95 3.66 10.72
N ILE A 41 1.35 2.55 11.35
CA ILE A 41 2.76 2.23 11.60
C ILE A 41 3.17 1.13 10.62
N VAL A 42 4.19 1.40 9.81
CA VAL A 42 4.78 0.43 8.89
C VAL A 42 6.23 0.17 9.25
N ALA A 43 6.74 -1.02 8.96
CA ALA A 43 8.16 -1.31 9.10
C ALA A 43 8.86 -1.06 7.75
N VAL A 44 9.81 -0.13 7.72
CA VAL A 44 10.70 0.11 6.57
C VAL A 44 12.12 -0.21 7.01
N ASP A 45 12.77 -1.14 6.34
CA ASP A 45 14.12 -1.62 6.72
C ASP A 45 14.22 -2.03 8.20
N GLY A 46 13.17 -2.69 8.70
CA GLY A 46 13.06 -3.14 10.09
C GLY A 46 12.82 -2.03 11.12
N LYS A 47 12.68 -0.77 10.69
CA LYS A 47 12.41 0.37 11.58
C LYS A 47 10.93 0.79 11.49
N PRO A 48 10.28 1.11 12.63
CA PRO A 48 8.92 1.61 12.61
C PRO A 48 8.90 3.03 12.04
N VAL A 49 8.08 3.23 11.02
CA VAL A 49 7.78 4.54 10.42
C VAL A 49 6.31 4.81 10.69
N ARG A 50 6.05 5.99 11.28
CA ARG A 50 4.69 6.46 11.54
C ARG A 50 4.23 7.34 10.39
N ILE A 51 3.05 7.06 9.86
CA ILE A 51 2.38 7.87 8.84
C ILE A 51 1.05 8.34 9.42
N THR A 52 0.90 9.64 9.57
CA THR A 52 -0.29 10.29 10.12
C THR A 52 -1.42 10.36 9.09
N ALA A 53 -2.66 10.55 9.56
CA ALA A 53 -3.82 10.77 8.67
C ALA A 53 -3.60 11.96 7.72
N ALA A 54 -2.99 13.05 8.18
CA ALA A 54 -2.67 14.21 7.36
C ALA A 54 -1.66 13.88 6.24
N GLU A 55 -0.63 13.11 6.56
CA GLU A 55 0.35 12.65 5.56
C GLU A 55 -0.29 11.70 4.54
N LEU A 56 -1.19 10.81 4.97
CA LEU A 56 -1.94 9.92 4.07
C LEU A 56 -2.82 10.69 3.08
N ILE A 57 -3.49 11.76 3.52
CA ILE A 57 -4.28 12.65 2.65
C ILE A 57 -3.37 13.27 1.58
N LYS A 58 -2.24 13.85 2.00
CA LYS A 58 -1.28 14.46 1.08
C LYS A 58 -0.71 13.46 0.07
N MET A 59 -0.41 12.23 0.51
CA MET A 59 0.05 11.16 -0.39
C MET A 59 -1.01 10.77 -1.41
N ARG A 60 -2.29 10.74 -1.02
CA ARG A 60 -3.42 10.44 -1.92
C ARG A 60 -3.59 11.52 -2.98
N GLU A 61 -3.52 12.78 -2.59
CA GLU A 61 -3.58 13.92 -3.51
C GLU A 61 -2.45 13.86 -4.54
N LEU A 62 -1.22 13.56 -4.08
CA LEU A 62 -0.07 13.42 -4.97
C LEU A 62 -0.27 12.27 -5.98
N LYS A 63 -0.74 11.09 -5.52
CA LYS A 63 -1.04 9.95 -6.41
C LYS A 63 -2.12 10.27 -7.45
N SER A 64 -3.11 11.09 -7.13
CA SER A 64 -4.14 11.51 -8.09
C SER A 64 -3.64 12.47 -9.17
N THR A 65 -2.49 13.12 -8.95
CA THR A 65 -1.88 14.06 -9.92
C THR A 65 -0.88 13.42 -10.87
N VAL A 66 -0.52 12.15 -10.66
CA VAL A 66 0.38 11.40 -11.54
C VAL A 66 -0.46 10.56 -12.52
N PRO A 67 -0.31 10.70 -13.85
CA PRO A 67 -1.00 9.85 -14.82
C PRO A 67 -0.66 8.38 -14.56
N PRO A 68 -1.60 7.44 -14.82
CA PRO A 68 -1.27 6.02 -14.75
C PRO A 68 -0.19 5.73 -15.80
N GLU A 69 1.04 5.49 -15.34
CA GLU A 69 2.11 4.94 -16.16
C GLU A 69 1.75 3.48 -16.42
N ASP A 70 1.42 3.22 -17.68
CA ASP A 70 1.20 1.91 -18.32
C ASP A 70 -0.02 1.09 -17.82
N ALA A 71 -1.16 1.33 -18.47
CA ALA A 71 -2.25 0.36 -18.61
C ALA A 71 -2.23 -0.26 -20.01
#